data_AF-A0A7V2NGI9-F1
#
_entry.id   AF-A0A7V2NGI9-F1
#
_cell.length_a   1.000
_cell.length_b   1.000
_cell.length_c   1.000
_cell.angle_alpha   90.00
_cell.angle_beta   90.00
_cell.angle_gamma   90.00
#
_symmetry.space_group_name_H-M   'P 1'
#
loop_
_entity.id
_entity.type
_entity.pdbx_description
1 polymer ?
#
loop_
_entity_poly.entity_id
_entity_poly.type
_entity_poly.pdbx_seq_one_letter_code
_entity_poly.pdbx_strand_id
1 'polypeptide(L)'
;MRIEKITHNPYDKSVLPSIVFEIEIKHKKYQEAIIGVHGRLETDNGKIVASINEIPKESKARELGARGSYLDRDSKDKEEIYKTKIIAQLTKQALDYIEKRRGADRKKNVKFILNLIVKYIHSRAIVSPSYFIDPEEIGLNKMVSQKDGKIIVYASDDRTSYANGWIISGDEGPIFLEVGEHLLKRDVTISSVDWIYDYVPKFGMGEYFIIEIPKGEKIIKEAWDYVEKAENCFREWYIEGVCDNCREAGVVLNKKMKKEFGENSFTYNERWGRAYLRFFNFLVSLGLHLEDMKGKNWMELIKSLPKDFPHPKKYADYPADEIRLGKADAEHILTVTKLLIKYAEELLREK
;
A
#
# COMPACT_ATOMS: atom_id res chain seq x y z
N MET A 1 25.35 1.31 -5.63
CA MET A 1 24.01 1.25 -6.26
C MET A 1 22.96 1.85 -5.34
N ARG A 2 21.87 2.41 -5.88
CA ARG A 2 20.73 2.89 -5.07
C ARG A 2 19.43 2.93 -5.87
N ILE A 3 18.29 2.90 -5.18
CA ILE A 3 16.97 3.11 -5.79
C ILE A 3 16.76 4.61 -6.01
N GLU A 4 16.56 5.02 -7.26
CA GLU A 4 16.22 6.42 -7.61
C GLU A 4 14.71 6.64 -7.60
N LYS A 5 13.97 5.72 -8.20
CA LYS A 5 12.52 5.84 -8.35
C LYS A 5 11.85 4.49 -8.15
N ILE A 6 10.67 4.54 -7.53
CA ILE A 6 9.76 3.42 -7.43
C ILE A 6 8.33 3.89 -7.69
N THR A 7 7.61 3.14 -8.51
CA THR A 7 6.16 3.24 -8.66
C THR A 7 5.55 1.87 -8.42
N HIS A 8 4.30 1.82 -7.98
CA HIS A 8 3.60 0.57 -7.70
C HIS A 8 2.17 0.63 -8.22
N ASN A 9 1.68 -0.50 -8.73
CA ASN A 9 0.32 -0.65 -9.21
C ASN A 9 -0.15 -2.10 -8.99
N PRO A 10 -1.47 -2.33 -8.96
CA PRO A 10 -2.02 -3.67 -9.14
C PRO A 10 -1.56 -4.27 -10.47
N TYR A 11 -1.28 -5.58 -10.50
CA TYR A 11 -0.81 -6.28 -11.69
C TYR A 11 -1.89 -7.17 -12.30
N ASP A 12 -2.54 -6.65 -13.34
CA ASP A 12 -3.74 -7.25 -13.94
C ASP A 12 -3.47 -8.50 -14.80
N LYS A 13 -2.20 -8.82 -15.08
CA LYS A 13 -1.83 -9.99 -15.91
C LYS A 13 -1.57 -11.26 -15.10
N SER A 14 -1.83 -11.25 -13.78
CA SER A 14 -1.73 -12.44 -12.95
C SER A 14 -3.10 -12.89 -12.46
N VAL A 15 -3.32 -14.20 -12.42
CA VAL A 15 -4.49 -14.81 -11.78
C VAL A 15 -4.45 -14.62 -10.26
N LEU A 16 -3.24 -14.57 -9.69
CA LEU A 16 -3.05 -14.33 -8.28
C LEU A 16 -3.00 -12.81 -8.02
N PRO A 17 -3.62 -12.33 -6.92
CA PRO A 17 -3.48 -10.94 -6.49
C PRO A 17 -2.01 -10.55 -6.44
N SER A 18 -1.65 -9.50 -7.17
CA SER A 18 -0.24 -9.17 -7.40
C SER A 18 -0.02 -7.67 -7.44
N ILE A 19 1.07 -7.21 -6.83
CA ILE A 19 1.54 -5.83 -6.96
C ILE A 19 2.76 -5.83 -7.88
N VAL A 20 2.74 -5.01 -8.93
CA VAL A 20 3.92 -4.73 -9.74
C VAL A 20 4.59 -3.46 -9.21
N PHE A 21 5.91 -3.51 -9.06
CA PHE A 21 6.73 -2.33 -8.80
C PHE A 21 7.61 -2.06 -10.01
N GLU A 22 7.58 -0.84 -10.52
CA GLU A 22 8.54 -0.37 -11.52
C GLU A 22 9.65 0.37 -10.80
N ILE A 23 10.88 -0.11 -10.96
CA ILE A 23 12.04 0.37 -10.19
C ILE A 23 13.10 0.89 -11.15
N GLU A 24 13.69 2.02 -10.77
CA GLU A 24 14.88 2.58 -11.38
C GLU A 24 16.04 2.48 -10.38
N ILE A 25 17.05 1.66 -10.70
CA ILE A 25 18.24 1.45 -9.88
C ILE A 25 19.42 2.13 -10.56
N LYS A 26 20.07 3.06 -9.85
CA LYS A 26 21.27 3.73 -10.33
C LYS A 26 22.52 2.94 -9.95
N HIS A 27 23.38 2.71 -10.92
CA HIS A 27 24.64 1.98 -10.77
C HIS A 27 25.77 2.65 -11.56
N LYS A 28 27.01 2.26 -11.28
CA LYS A 28 28.17 2.77 -12.02
C LYS A 28 28.29 2.05 -13.36
N LYS A 29 28.14 2.79 -14.46
CA LYS A 29 28.27 2.27 -15.82
C LYS A 29 29.68 1.72 -16.03
N TYR A 30 29.82 0.63 -16.78
CA TYR A 30 31.07 -0.08 -17.05
C TYR A 30 31.77 -0.75 -15.84
N GLN A 31 31.52 -0.29 -14.61
CA GLN A 31 32.05 -0.93 -13.40
C GLN A 31 31.11 -1.98 -12.83
N GLU A 32 29.81 -1.78 -12.97
CA GLU A 32 28.78 -2.65 -12.40
C GLU A 32 27.78 -3.03 -13.49
N ALA A 33 27.50 -4.32 -13.65
CA ALA A 33 26.41 -4.83 -14.47
C ALA A 33 25.45 -5.60 -13.57
N ILE A 34 24.25 -5.06 -13.37
CA ILE A 34 23.18 -5.79 -12.68
C ILE A 34 22.86 -7.05 -13.52
N ILE A 35 22.59 -8.19 -12.91
CA ILE A 35 22.23 -9.43 -13.60
C ILE A 35 20.92 -10.04 -13.09
N GLY A 36 20.38 -9.53 -11.99
CA GLY A 36 19.03 -9.89 -11.54
C GLY A 36 18.61 -9.13 -10.30
N VAL A 37 17.31 -8.94 -10.15
CA VAL A 37 16.71 -8.35 -8.95
C VAL A 37 15.67 -9.31 -8.38
N HIS A 38 15.80 -9.65 -7.12
CA HIS A 38 14.84 -10.48 -6.40
C HIS A 38 14.73 -10.00 -4.96
N GLY A 39 13.78 -10.48 -4.18
CA GLY A 39 13.64 -9.97 -2.83
C GLY A 39 12.39 -10.40 -2.11
N ARG A 40 12.01 -9.60 -1.11
CA ARG A 40 10.84 -9.83 -0.26
C ARG A 40 10.09 -8.54 0.00
N LEU A 41 8.77 -8.64 0.02
CA LEU A 41 7.87 -7.59 0.47
C LEU A 41 7.51 -7.89 1.92
N GLU A 42 7.78 -6.93 2.81
CA GLU A 42 7.49 -7.02 4.23
C GLU A 42 6.48 -5.96 4.64
N THR A 43 5.70 -6.20 5.69
CA THR A 43 4.92 -5.15 6.35
C THR A 43 5.80 -4.31 7.28
N ASP A 44 5.28 -3.17 7.72
CA ASP A 44 5.93 -2.25 8.67
C ASP A 44 6.40 -2.89 10.00
N ASN A 45 5.86 -4.06 10.37
CA ASN A 45 6.31 -4.84 11.53
C ASN A 45 7.24 -6.02 11.18
N GLY A 46 7.83 -6.03 9.97
CA GLY A 46 8.84 -6.99 9.54
C GLY A 46 8.33 -8.39 9.17
N LYS A 47 7.01 -8.58 9.00
CA LYS A 47 6.46 -9.86 8.51
C LYS A 47 6.50 -9.90 6.99
N ILE A 48 7.02 -10.99 6.45
CA ILE A 48 7.10 -11.23 5.00
C ILE A 48 5.71 -11.60 4.48
N VAL A 49 5.23 -10.87 3.47
CA VAL A 49 3.93 -11.10 2.83
C VAL A 49 4.04 -11.63 1.40
N ALA A 50 5.18 -11.41 0.74
CA ALA A 50 5.44 -11.96 -0.58
C ALA A 50 6.94 -12.08 -0.88
N SER A 51 7.27 -13.03 -1.75
CA SER A 51 8.54 -13.02 -2.47
C SER A 51 8.41 -12.17 -3.73
N ILE A 52 9.52 -11.58 -4.14
CA ILE A 52 9.59 -10.66 -5.26
C ILE A 52 10.43 -11.28 -6.37
N ASN A 53 9.86 -11.31 -7.57
CA ASN A 53 10.54 -11.79 -8.77
C ASN A 53 10.54 -10.72 -9.85
N GLU A 54 11.68 -10.57 -10.52
CA GLU A 54 11.83 -9.72 -11.69
C GLU A 54 11.07 -10.30 -12.90
N ILE A 55 10.33 -9.45 -13.61
CA ILE A 55 9.71 -9.80 -14.88
C ILE A 55 10.79 -9.63 -15.96
N PRO A 56 11.13 -10.71 -16.69
CA PRO A 56 12.07 -10.60 -17.80
C PRO A 56 11.57 -9.57 -18.83
N LYS A 57 12.44 -8.62 -19.19
CA LYS A 57 12.26 -7.76 -20.36
C LYS A 57 13.10 -8.29 -21.53
N GLU A 58 12.89 -7.73 -22.72
CA GLU A 58 13.73 -7.99 -23.89
C GLU A 58 15.21 -7.95 -23.52
N SER A 59 15.96 -8.93 -24.03
CA SER A 59 17.37 -9.11 -23.71
C SER A 59 18.17 -7.93 -24.24
N LYS A 60 18.69 -7.11 -23.32
CA LYS A 60 19.70 -6.10 -23.62
C LYS A 60 21.03 -6.56 -23.04
N ALA A 61 22.05 -6.59 -23.90
CA ALA A 61 23.42 -6.79 -23.45
C ALA A 61 23.82 -5.64 -22.51
N ARG A 62 24.58 -5.97 -21.47
CA ARG A 62 25.13 -4.99 -20.52
C ARG A 62 26.64 -5.04 -20.65
N GLU A 63 27.25 -3.86 -20.61
CA GLU A 63 28.67 -3.71 -20.86
C GLU A 63 29.43 -3.58 -19.54
N LEU A 64 30.53 -4.33 -19.43
CA LEU A 64 31.55 -4.14 -18.42
C LEU A 64 32.82 -3.66 -19.11
N GLY A 65 33.45 -2.64 -18.55
CA GLY A 65 34.71 -2.08 -19.03
C GLY A 65 35.87 -2.53 -18.16
N ALA A 66 37.07 -2.51 -18.73
CA ALA A 66 38.31 -2.61 -17.98
C ALA A 66 38.91 -1.22 -17.77
N ARG A 67 39.59 -1.01 -16.64
CA ARG A 67 40.33 0.22 -16.32
C ARG A 67 41.73 0.20 -16.95
N GLY A 68 42.49 1.29 -16.93
CA GLY A 68 43.86 1.35 -17.44
C GLY A 68 43.99 1.93 -18.85
N SER A 69 42.91 2.48 -19.42
CA SER A 69 42.92 3.15 -20.72
C SER A 69 42.71 4.67 -20.59
N TYR A 70 43.02 5.43 -21.64
CA TYR A 70 42.70 6.87 -21.68
C TYR A 70 41.18 7.14 -21.62
N LEU A 71 40.34 6.15 -22.00
CA LEU A 71 38.87 6.20 -21.95
C LEU A 71 38.32 6.10 -20.52
N ASP A 72 39.16 5.79 -19.52
CA ASP A 72 38.79 5.73 -18.11
C ASP A 72 38.32 7.08 -17.55
N ARG A 73 38.87 8.19 -18.08
CA ARG A 73 38.52 9.54 -17.63
C ARG A 73 37.06 9.86 -17.88
N ASP A 74 36.50 9.33 -18.96
CA ASP A 74 35.10 9.54 -19.33
C ASP A 74 34.16 8.52 -18.68
N SER A 75 34.66 7.49 -18.00
CA SER A 75 33.84 6.37 -17.49
C SER A 75 33.78 6.26 -15.96
N LYS A 76 34.74 6.84 -15.21
CA LYS A 76 34.81 6.71 -13.75
C LYS A 76 33.58 7.19 -12.98
N ASP A 77 32.87 8.19 -13.51
CA ASP A 77 31.67 8.79 -12.88
C ASP A 77 30.40 8.64 -13.72
N LYS A 78 30.42 7.85 -14.81
CA LYS A 78 29.22 7.62 -15.59
C LYS A 78 28.26 6.73 -14.81
N GLU A 79 27.11 7.27 -14.47
CA GLU A 79 26.02 6.53 -13.87
C GLU A 79 25.02 6.09 -14.94
N GLU A 80 24.46 4.90 -14.77
CA GLU A 80 23.42 4.34 -15.62
C GLU A 80 22.19 3.97 -14.77
N ILE A 81 21.01 4.06 -15.38
CA ILE A 81 19.74 3.70 -14.75
C ILE A 81 19.29 2.35 -15.29
N TYR A 82 19.28 1.36 -14.40
CA TYR A 82 18.66 0.07 -14.63
C TYR A 82 17.16 0.14 -14.33
N LYS A 83 16.33 0.01 -15.38
CA LYS A 83 14.87 0.01 -15.26
C LYS A 83 14.31 -1.39 -15.32
N THR A 84 13.62 -1.82 -14.27
CA THR A 84 12.99 -3.14 -14.23
C THR A 84 11.59 -3.12 -13.63
N LYS A 85 10.83 -4.18 -13.86
CA LYS A 85 9.55 -4.44 -13.21
C LYS A 85 9.70 -5.69 -12.36
N ILE A 86 9.27 -5.62 -11.12
CA ILE A 86 9.21 -6.76 -10.21
C ILE A 86 7.76 -7.02 -9.82
N ILE A 87 7.42 -8.27 -9.52
CA ILE A 87 6.08 -8.65 -9.05
C ILE A 87 6.19 -9.25 -7.66
N ALA A 88 5.32 -8.81 -6.77
CA ALA A 88 5.01 -9.45 -5.51
C ALA A 88 3.63 -10.12 -5.62
N GLN A 89 3.60 -11.46 -5.63
CA GLN A 89 2.35 -12.22 -5.61
C GLN A 89 1.89 -12.41 -4.17
N LEU A 90 0.65 -12.05 -3.90
CA LEU A 90 0.03 -12.07 -2.58
C LEU A 90 -0.92 -13.26 -2.47
N THR A 91 -0.71 -14.07 -1.43
CA THR A 91 -1.65 -15.13 -1.08
C THR A 91 -2.85 -14.56 -0.33
N LYS A 92 -3.95 -15.32 -0.25
CA LYS A 92 -5.10 -14.94 0.57
C LYS A 92 -4.72 -14.66 2.04
N GLN A 93 -3.86 -15.51 2.62
CA GLN A 93 -3.36 -15.31 3.98
C GLN A 93 -2.55 -14.01 4.13
N ALA A 94 -1.73 -13.67 3.13
CA ALA A 94 -0.99 -12.42 3.12
C ALA A 94 -1.94 -11.21 3.05
N LEU A 95 -2.97 -11.28 2.20
CA LEU A 95 -3.99 -10.24 2.05
C LEU A 95 -4.81 -10.05 3.34
N ASP A 96 -5.28 -11.12 3.96
CA ASP A 96 -6.00 -11.07 5.24
C ASP A 96 -5.14 -10.43 6.34
N TYR A 97 -3.84 -10.76 6.35
CA TYR A 97 -2.88 -10.18 7.26
C TYR A 97 -2.64 -8.68 6.98
N ILE A 98 -2.53 -8.29 5.71
CA ILE A 98 -2.41 -6.89 5.30
C ILE A 98 -3.64 -6.09 5.75
N GLU A 99 -4.85 -6.61 5.58
CA GLU A 99 -6.08 -5.96 6.05
C GLU A 99 -6.11 -5.80 7.57
N LYS A 100 -5.68 -6.83 8.33
CA LYS A 100 -5.54 -6.72 9.78
C LYS A 100 -4.57 -5.61 10.18
N ARG A 101 -3.42 -5.51 9.50
CA ARG A 101 -2.42 -4.44 9.74
C ARG A 101 -2.96 -3.07 9.36
N ARG A 102 -3.64 -2.96 8.21
CA ARG A 102 -4.34 -1.75 7.76
C ARG A 102 -5.36 -1.28 8.78
N GLY A 103 -6.11 -2.21 9.37
CA GLY A 103 -7.07 -1.96 10.44
C GLY A 103 -6.45 -1.32 11.69
N ALA A 104 -5.19 -1.61 12.00
CA ALA A 104 -4.47 -1.03 13.13
C ALA A 104 -3.85 0.35 12.82
N ASP A 105 -3.65 0.71 11.54
CA ASP A 105 -3.15 2.03 11.16
C ASP A 105 -4.24 3.11 11.31
N ARG A 106 -3.89 4.25 11.92
CA ARG A 106 -4.84 5.36 12.16
C ARG A 106 -5.42 5.91 10.85
N LYS A 107 -4.61 6.00 9.80
CA LYS A 107 -5.03 6.49 8.47
C LYS A 107 -5.51 5.35 7.57
N LYS A 108 -5.49 4.10 8.05
CA LYS A 108 -5.82 2.90 7.29
C LYS A 108 -4.96 2.73 6.02
N ASN A 109 -3.74 3.26 6.04
CA ASN A 109 -2.80 3.08 4.95
C ASN A 109 -2.17 1.69 5.00
N VAL A 110 -1.77 1.19 3.83
CA VAL A 110 -0.97 -0.04 3.73
C VAL A 110 0.50 0.36 3.60
N LYS A 111 1.32 -0.10 4.54
CA LYS A 111 2.75 0.21 4.61
C LYS A 111 3.56 -1.06 4.39
N PHE A 112 4.45 -0.99 3.42
CA PHE A 112 5.38 -2.06 3.08
C PHE A 112 6.83 -1.59 3.18
N ILE A 113 7.71 -2.54 3.42
CA ILE A 113 9.15 -2.42 3.28
C ILE A 113 9.55 -3.34 2.14
N LEU A 114 10.08 -2.73 1.07
CA LEU A 114 10.59 -3.43 -0.08
C LEU A 114 12.07 -3.76 0.15
N ASN A 115 12.39 -5.04 0.32
CA ASN A 115 13.77 -5.52 0.46
C ASN A 115 14.22 -6.16 -0.85
N LEU A 116 15.08 -5.48 -1.59
CA LEU A 116 15.59 -5.93 -2.89
C LEU A 116 17.04 -6.38 -2.78
N ILE A 117 17.30 -7.60 -3.22
CA ILE A 117 18.62 -8.16 -3.42
C ILE A 117 18.97 -8.00 -4.90
N VAL A 118 19.88 -7.09 -5.17
CA VAL A 118 20.40 -6.82 -6.51
C VAL A 118 21.66 -7.66 -6.70
N LYS A 119 21.59 -8.65 -7.59
CA LYS A 119 22.76 -9.41 -8.05
C LYS A 119 23.45 -8.63 -9.14
N TYR A 120 24.76 -8.49 -9.05
CA TYR A 120 25.56 -7.75 -10.02
C TYR A 120 26.93 -8.38 -10.22
N ILE A 121 27.52 -8.06 -11.37
CA ILE A 121 28.91 -8.33 -11.68
C ILE A 121 29.66 -7.00 -11.56
N HIS A 122 30.77 -7.00 -10.83
CA HIS A 122 31.70 -5.90 -10.72
C HIS A 122 32.95 -6.19 -11.55
N SER A 123 33.34 -5.23 -12.40
CA SER A 123 34.58 -5.33 -13.16
C SER A 123 35.77 -4.90 -12.31
N ARG A 124 36.70 -5.84 -12.11
CA ARG A 124 38.04 -5.58 -11.57
C ARG A 124 39.10 -5.63 -12.67
N ALA A 125 38.66 -5.71 -13.92
CA ALA A 125 39.54 -5.84 -15.06
C ALA A 125 40.36 -4.55 -15.26
N ILE A 126 41.65 -4.72 -15.49
CA ILE A 126 42.58 -3.71 -15.96
C ILE A 126 43.07 -4.16 -17.33
N VAL A 127 43.11 -3.22 -18.26
CA VAL A 127 43.78 -3.35 -19.53
C VAL A 127 45.12 -2.63 -19.49
N SER A 128 46.11 -3.35 -19.98
CA SER A 128 47.44 -2.84 -20.26
C SER A 128 47.53 -2.61 -21.77
N PRO A 129 47.52 -1.35 -22.26
CA PRO A 129 47.62 -1.09 -23.69
C PRO A 129 48.97 -1.59 -24.20
N SER A 130 48.93 -2.44 -25.21
CA SER A 130 50.11 -2.91 -25.92
C SER A 130 49.89 -2.77 -27.42
N TYR A 131 50.95 -2.53 -28.17
CA TYR A 131 50.90 -2.48 -29.63
C TYR A 131 52.04 -3.29 -30.22
N PHE A 132 51.82 -3.73 -31.46
CA PHE A 132 52.85 -4.42 -32.23
C PHE A 132 53.72 -3.37 -32.92
N ILE A 133 55.04 -3.48 -32.75
CA ILE A 133 56.03 -2.68 -33.47
C ILE A 133 56.95 -3.61 -34.26
N ASP A 134 57.38 -3.16 -35.43
CA ASP A 134 58.44 -3.83 -36.15
C ASP A 134 59.78 -3.59 -35.43
N PRO A 135 60.62 -4.63 -35.24
CA PRO A 135 61.89 -4.49 -34.52
C PRO A 135 62.77 -3.33 -35.02
N GLU A 136 62.75 -3.09 -36.32
CA GLU A 136 63.53 -2.05 -36.99
C GLU A 136 63.14 -0.63 -36.54
N GLU A 137 61.87 -0.40 -36.17
CA GLU A 137 61.39 0.93 -35.72
C GLU A 137 61.95 1.34 -34.35
N ILE A 138 62.43 0.39 -33.55
CA ILE A 138 63.08 0.63 -32.24
C ILE A 138 64.58 0.31 -32.24
N GLY A 139 65.18 0.17 -33.43
CA GLY A 139 66.62 -0.06 -33.60
C GLY A 139 67.07 -1.49 -33.31
N LEU A 140 66.16 -2.47 -33.30
CA LEU A 140 66.50 -3.89 -33.19
C LEU A 140 66.61 -4.54 -34.57
N ASN A 141 67.60 -5.43 -34.73
CA ASN A 141 67.77 -6.19 -35.97
C ASN A 141 66.59 -7.14 -36.21
N LYS A 142 66.23 -7.34 -37.49
CA LYS A 142 65.23 -8.35 -37.89
C LYS A 142 65.53 -9.69 -37.24
N MET A 143 64.53 -10.26 -36.56
CA MET A 143 64.68 -11.57 -35.91
C MET A 143 64.95 -12.64 -36.97
N VAL A 144 66.14 -13.23 -36.91
CA VAL A 144 66.72 -14.06 -37.98
C VAL A 144 65.98 -15.40 -38.18
N SER A 145 65.08 -15.80 -37.27
CA SER A 145 64.46 -17.13 -37.26
C SER A 145 62.99 -17.21 -37.69
N GLN A 146 62.27 -16.10 -37.89
CA GLN A 146 60.89 -16.12 -38.40
C GLN A 146 60.62 -14.90 -39.29
N LYS A 147 60.12 -15.14 -40.51
CA LYS A 147 60.00 -14.14 -41.58
C LYS A 147 59.12 -12.93 -41.26
N ASP A 148 58.30 -12.96 -40.20
CA ASP A 148 57.35 -11.91 -39.84
C ASP A 148 57.24 -11.70 -38.30
N GLY A 149 58.37 -11.69 -37.59
CA GLY A 149 58.38 -11.49 -36.13
C GLY A 149 58.10 -10.03 -35.73
N LYS A 150 57.01 -9.80 -34.98
CA LYS A 150 56.67 -8.49 -34.39
C LYS A 150 56.97 -8.46 -32.88
N ILE A 151 57.32 -7.28 -32.37
CA ILE A 151 57.55 -7.06 -30.93
C ILE A 151 56.27 -6.50 -30.30
N ILE A 152 55.88 -7.05 -29.15
CA ILE A 152 54.83 -6.47 -28.31
C ILE A 152 55.48 -5.42 -27.42
N VAL A 153 55.13 -4.16 -27.61
CA VAL A 153 55.57 -3.06 -26.76
C VAL A 153 54.45 -2.68 -25.82
N TYR A 154 54.77 -2.64 -24.51
CA TYR A 154 53.90 -2.07 -23.49
C TYR A 154 54.24 -0.59 -23.33
N ALA A 155 53.47 0.28 -23.99
CA ALA A 155 53.57 1.71 -23.79
C ALA A 155 52.17 2.34 -23.90
N SER A 156 51.81 3.11 -22.88
CA SER A 156 50.59 3.94 -22.89
C SER A 156 50.80 5.09 -23.87
N ASP A 157 50.37 4.93 -25.11
CA ASP A 157 50.35 6.04 -26.08
C ASP A 157 49.00 6.12 -26.81
N ASP A 158 48.41 7.30 -26.73
CA ASP A 158 47.11 7.71 -27.26
C ASP A 158 47.15 8.04 -28.78
N ARG A 159 48.25 7.72 -29.48
CA ARG A 159 48.52 8.27 -30.83
C ARG A 159 49.01 7.29 -31.90
N THR A 160 48.94 5.97 -31.70
CA THR A 160 49.41 5.02 -32.72
C THR A 160 48.31 4.63 -33.71
N SER A 161 48.69 4.41 -34.97
CA SER A 161 47.80 3.92 -36.06
C SER A 161 47.65 2.39 -36.06
N TYR A 162 48.21 1.70 -35.06
CA TYR A 162 48.24 0.24 -34.96
C TYR A 162 47.04 -0.30 -34.18
N ALA A 163 46.66 -1.55 -34.46
CA ALA A 163 45.61 -2.24 -33.70
C ALA A 163 46.12 -2.56 -32.28
N ASN A 164 45.46 -1.99 -31.26
CA ASN A 164 45.80 -2.22 -29.86
C ASN A 164 45.56 -3.69 -29.45
N GLY A 165 46.56 -4.30 -28.84
CA GLY A 165 46.43 -5.53 -28.05
C GLY A 165 46.01 -5.17 -26.62
N TRP A 166 44.79 -5.55 -26.22
CA TRP A 166 44.29 -5.34 -24.86
C TRP A 166 44.58 -6.58 -24.02
N ILE A 167 45.65 -6.54 -23.23
CA ILE A 167 45.90 -7.60 -22.24
C ILE A 167 45.01 -7.31 -21.04
N ILE A 168 44.03 -8.17 -20.79
CA ILE A 168 43.09 -8.07 -19.66
C ILE A 168 43.66 -8.85 -18.47
N SER A 169 43.79 -8.19 -17.33
CA SER A 169 44.15 -8.80 -16.04
C SER A 169 43.24 -8.29 -14.94
N GLY A 170 43.22 -8.92 -13.77
CA GLY A 170 42.66 -8.31 -12.57
C GLY A 170 43.63 -7.29 -11.96
N ASP A 171 43.08 -6.33 -11.22
CA ASP A 171 43.85 -5.41 -10.38
C ASP A 171 44.68 -6.19 -9.35
N GLU A 172 46.00 -6.19 -9.54
CA GLU A 172 47.00 -6.88 -8.70
C GLU A 172 46.85 -8.41 -8.61
N GLY A 173 46.11 -9.06 -9.52
CA GLY A 173 45.92 -10.51 -9.47
C GLY A 173 45.07 -11.12 -10.57
N PRO A 174 44.81 -12.44 -10.51
CA PRO A 174 44.06 -13.15 -11.56
C PRO A 174 42.54 -12.92 -11.53
N ILE A 175 42.02 -12.18 -10.53
CA ILE A 175 40.58 -11.96 -10.36
C ILE A 175 40.17 -10.67 -11.07
N PHE A 176 39.57 -10.81 -12.26
CA PHE A 176 39.14 -9.67 -13.09
C PHE A 176 37.62 -9.42 -13.08
N LEU A 177 36.83 -10.35 -12.51
CA LEU A 177 35.38 -10.22 -12.31
C LEU A 177 35.00 -10.67 -10.90
N GLU A 178 34.05 -9.95 -10.30
CA GLU A 178 33.47 -10.27 -9.00
C GLU A 178 31.94 -10.34 -9.12
N VAL A 179 31.31 -11.33 -8.50
CA VAL A 179 29.85 -11.42 -8.41
C VAL A 179 29.44 -11.02 -7.00
N GLY A 180 28.60 -10.00 -6.91
CA GLY A 180 28.16 -9.42 -5.64
C GLY A 180 26.64 -9.38 -5.51
N GLU A 181 26.21 -9.24 -4.26
CA GLU A 181 24.83 -8.94 -3.91
C GLU A 181 24.78 -7.63 -3.14
N HIS A 182 23.81 -6.79 -3.48
CA HIS A 182 23.58 -5.53 -2.79
C HIS A 182 22.12 -5.47 -2.29
N LEU A 183 21.95 -5.29 -0.99
CA LEU A 183 20.63 -5.15 -0.37
C LEU A 183 20.18 -3.69 -0.41
N LEU A 184 19.11 -3.42 -1.14
CA LEU A 184 18.44 -2.12 -1.19
C LEU A 184 17.10 -2.21 -0.46
N LYS A 185 16.82 -1.23 0.41
CA LYS A 185 15.57 -1.13 1.16
C LYS A 185 14.82 0.14 0.81
N ARG A 186 13.49 0.04 0.68
CA ARG A 186 12.63 1.21 0.44
C ARG A 186 11.27 1.04 1.11
N ASP A 187 10.85 2.04 1.86
CA ASP A 187 9.49 2.10 2.38
C ASP A 187 8.51 2.50 1.27
N VAL A 188 7.40 1.79 1.19
CA VAL A 188 6.31 2.04 0.23
C VAL A 188 5.01 2.17 1.00
N THR A 189 4.27 3.25 0.75
CA THR A 189 2.96 3.47 1.36
C THR A 189 1.91 3.58 0.26
N ILE A 190 0.91 2.72 0.33
CA ILE A 190 -0.32 2.83 -0.47
C ILE A 190 -1.35 3.51 0.43
N SER A 191 -1.95 4.60 -0.05
CA SER A 191 -2.97 5.30 0.72
C SER A 191 -4.21 4.41 0.93
N SER A 192 -4.98 4.66 1.99
CA SER A 192 -6.23 3.92 2.19
C SER A 192 -7.20 4.06 1.01
N VAL A 193 -7.19 5.19 0.34
CA VAL A 193 -8.06 5.47 -0.81
C VAL A 193 -7.62 4.59 -1.98
N ASP A 194 -6.37 4.72 -2.40
CA ASP A 194 -5.84 3.93 -3.52
C ASP A 194 -6.00 2.43 -3.24
N TRP A 195 -5.71 1.98 -2.01
CA TRP A 195 -5.87 0.57 -1.64
C TRP A 195 -7.30 0.07 -1.85
N ILE A 196 -8.32 0.83 -1.45
CA ILE A 196 -9.71 0.41 -1.57
C ILE A 196 -10.21 0.52 -3.02
N TYR A 197 -9.84 1.56 -3.76
CA TYR A 197 -10.34 1.80 -5.11
C TYR A 197 -9.57 1.05 -6.20
N ASP A 198 -8.25 1.01 -6.08
CA ASP A 198 -7.37 0.47 -7.12
C ASP A 198 -6.97 -0.98 -6.84
N TYR A 199 -6.72 -1.34 -5.58
CA TYR A 199 -6.09 -2.64 -5.23
C TYR A 199 -7.13 -3.71 -4.88
N VAL A 200 -8.00 -3.46 -3.89
CA VAL A 200 -8.94 -4.47 -3.40
C VAL A 200 -9.80 -5.08 -4.52
N PRO A 201 -10.43 -4.31 -5.42
CA PRO A 201 -11.31 -4.90 -6.44
C PRO A 201 -10.54 -5.87 -7.33
N LYS A 202 -9.30 -5.50 -7.69
CA LYS A 202 -8.40 -6.31 -8.50
C LYS A 202 -7.82 -7.52 -7.76
N PHE A 203 -7.82 -7.49 -6.43
CA PHE A 203 -7.39 -8.61 -5.59
C PHE A 203 -8.53 -9.56 -5.23
N GLY A 204 -9.75 -9.29 -5.69
CA GLY A 204 -10.91 -10.15 -5.42
C GLY A 204 -11.29 -10.21 -3.94
N MET A 205 -10.96 -9.17 -3.17
CA MET A 205 -11.27 -9.10 -1.73
C MET A 205 -12.70 -8.59 -1.44
N GLY A 206 -13.51 -8.42 -2.49
CA GLY A 206 -14.89 -7.94 -2.44
C GLY A 206 -15.07 -6.59 -3.13
N GLU A 207 -16.33 -6.19 -3.26
CA GLU A 207 -16.72 -4.86 -3.72
C GLU A 207 -17.14 -4.02 -2.51
N TYR A 208 -16.70 -2.75 -2.48
CA TYR A 208 -17.05 -1.83 -1.41
C TYR A 208 -17.82 -0.64 -1.97
N PHE A 209 -18.84 -0.20 -1.23
CA PHE A 209 -19.40 1.13 -1.38
C PHE A 209 -18.76 2.06 -0.34
N ILE A 210 -18.14 3.14 -0.80
CA ILE A 210 -17.62 4.19 0.07
C ILE A 210 -18.62 5.33 0.06
N ILE A 211 -19.08 5.71 1.25
CA ILE A 211 -19.89 6.91 1.46
C ILE A 211 -19.04 7.90 2.25
N GLU A 212 -18.62 8.99 1.60
CA GLU A 212 -17.94 10.09 2.26
C GLU A 212 -18.96 11.06 2.85
N ILE A 213 -19.03 11.09 4.19
CA ILE A 213 -19.92 11.98 4.93
C ILE A 213 -19.05 13.05 5.59
N PRO A 214 -19.04 14.31 5.12
CA PRO A 214 -18.29 15.35 5.80
C PRO A 214 -18.88 15.51 7.20
N LYS A 215 -18.03 15.32 8.21
CA LYS A 215 -18.32 15.76 9.58
C LYS A 215 -18.57 17.26 9.46
N GLY A 216 -19.76 17.73 9.81
CA GLY A 216 -20.08 19.17 9.76
C GLY A 216 -19.17 19.96 10.69
N GLU A 217 -19.54 21.19 11.03
CA GLU A 217 -18.75 22.04 11.95
C GLU A 217 -18.66 21.50 13.39
N LYS A 218 -19.21 20.31 13.67
CA LYS A 218 -19.31 19.73 15.01
C LYS A 218 -19.98 20.71 15.98
N ILE A 219 -21.07 21.32 15.52
CA ILE A 219 -21.85 22.31 16.28
C ILE A 219 -22.38 21.65 17.57
N ILE A 220 -22.73 20.36 17.50
CA ILE A 220 -23.23 19.58 18.63
C ILE A 220 -22.13 18.64 19.14
N LYS A 221 -21.09 19.20 19.78
CA LYS A 221 -19.89 18.46 20.23
C LYS A 221 -20.21 17.24 21.09
N GLU A 222 -21.13 17.37 22.04
CA GLU A 222 -21.52 16.29 22.95
C GLU A 222 -22.07 15.06 22.21
N ALA A 223 -22.83 15.25 21.13
CA ALA A 223 -23.31 14.14 20.30
C ALA A 223 -22.16 13.46 19.54
N TRP A 224 -21.17 14.23 19.08
CA TRP A 224 -19.97 13.69 18.44
C TRP A 224 -19.09 12.90 19.41
N ASP A 225 -18.99 13.32 20.67
CA ASP A 225 -18.23 12.58 21.70
C ASP A 225 -18.82 11.19 21.92
N TYR A 226 -20.15 11.06 21.93
CA TYR A 226 -20.82 9.76 21.99
C TYR A 226 -20.57 8.92 20.73
N VAL A 227 -20.54 9.52 19.53
CA VAL A 227 -20.17 8.77 18.31
C VAL A 227 -18.75 8.27 18.35
N GLU A 228 -17.79 9.05 18.86
CA GLU A 228 -16.40 8.61 19.00
C GLU A 228 -16.28 7.43 19.98
N LYS A 229 -17.05 7.45 21.08
CA LYS A 229 -17.18 6.29 21.99
C LYS A 229 -17.81 5.08 21.30
N ALA A 230 -18.89 5.26 20.53
CA ALA A 230 -19.52 4.19 19.78
C ALA A 230 -18.57 3.57 18.73
N GLU A 231 -17.76 4.39 18.06
CA GLU A 231 -16.72 3.92 17.14
C GLU A 231 -15.65 3.08 17.86
N ASN A 232 -15.27 3.44 19.09
CA ASN A 232 -14.38 2.63 19.92
C ASN A 232 -15.00 1.27 20.25
N CYS A 233 -16.24 1.26 20.76
CA CYS A 233 -16.95 0.02 21.06
C CYS A 233 -17.09 -0.88 19.81
N PHE A 234 -17.36 -0.29 18.64
CA PHE A 234 -17.44 -1.03 17.37
C PHE A 234 -16.10 -1.66 16.98
N ARG A 235 -14.98 -0.95 17.21
CA ARG A 235 -13.62 -1.49 16.98
C ARG A 235 -13.29 -2.68 17.89
N GLU A 236 -13.80 -2.66 19.12
CA GLU A 236 -13.61 -3.70 20.14
C GLU A 236 -14.65 -4.82 20.08
N TRP A 237 -15.60 -4.73 19.15
CA TRP A 237 -16.74 -5.65 19.02
C TRP A 237 -17.68 -5.69 20.23
N TYR A 238 -17.76 -4.60 20.98
CA TYR A 238 -18.70 -4.44 22.07
C TYR A 238 -20.02 -3.83 21.55
N ILE A 239 -20.91 -4.69 21.04
CA ILE A 239 -22.14 -4.31 20.34
C ILE A 239 -23.11 -3.51 21.21
N GLU A 240 -23.28 -3.92 22.47
CA GLU A 240 -24.13 -3.20 23.45
C GLU A 240 -23.65 -1.77 23.64
N GLY A 241 -22.33 -1.56 23.81
CA GLY A 241 -21.74 -0.23 23.92
C GLY A 241 -21.91 0.63 22.67
N VAL A 242 -21.97 0.04 21.46
CA VAL A 242 -22.32 0.79 20.24
C VAL A 242 -23.75 1.32 20.34
N CYS A 243 -24.69 0.46 20.73
CA CYS A 243 -26.10 0.81 20.83
C CYS A 243 -26.34 1.90 21.88
N ASP A 244 -25.77 1.75 23.08
CA ASP A 244 -25.90 2.70 24.18
C ASP A 244 -25.39 4.08 23.80
N ASN A 245 -24.16 4.16 23.28
CA ASN A 245 -23.59 5.45 22.91
C ASN A 245 -24.35 6.10 21.72
N CYS A 246 -24.83 5.31 20.76
CA CYS A 246 -25.65 5.84 19.66
C CYS A 246 -27.01 6.39 20.15
N ARG A 247 -27.63 5.72 21.13
CA ARG A 247 -28.85 6.20 21.79
C ARG A 247 -28.61 7.52 22.51
N GLU A 248 -27.55 7.60 23.32
CA GLU A 248 -27.22 8.84 24.05
C GLU A 248 -26.94 10.00 23.09
N ALA A 249 -26.23 9.76 21.98
CA ALA A 249 -26.09 10.75 20.92
C ALA A 249 -27.46 11.25 20.42
N GLY A 250 -28.41 10.33 20.15
CA GLY A 250 -29.77 10.66 19.76
C GLY A 250 -30.53 11.51 20.79
N VAL A 251 -30.42 11.18 22.08
CA VAL A 251 -31.06 11.93 23.17
C VAL A 251 -30.55 13.37 23.22
N VAL A 252 -29.24 13.56 23.13
CA VAL A 252 -28.60 14.88 23.10
C VAL A 252 -29.08 15.68 21.90
N LEU A 253 -29.09 15.08 20.70
CA LEU A 253 -29.58 15.72 19.49
C LEU A 253 -31.03 16.16 19.65
N ASN A 254 -31.91 15.26 20.09
CA ASN A 254 -33.33 15.57 20.19
C ASN A 254 -33.62 16.70 21.16
N LYS A 255 -32.93 16.70 22.32
CA LYS A 255 -33.03 17.79 23.30
C LYS A 255 -32.58 19.13 22.69
N LYS A 256 -31.48 19.13 21.93
CA LYS A 256 -30.97 20.32 21.25
C LYS A 256 -31.94 20.83 20.19
N MET A 257 -32.43 19.95 19.32
CA MET A 257 -33.38 20.30 18.26
C MET A 257 -34.70 20.85 18.82
N LYS A 258 -35.23 20.22 19.86
CA LYS A 258 -36.43 20.68 20.58
C LYS A 258 -36.25 22.08 21.15
N LYS A 259 -35.09 22.36 21.76
CA LYS A 259 -34.76 23.68 22.31
C LYS A 259 -34.63 24.76 21.23
N GLU A 260 -34.01 24.42 20.09
CA GLU A 260 -33.70 25.41 19.06
C GLU A 260 -34.90 25.77 18.18
N PHE A 261 -35.75 24.81 17.84
CA PHE A 261 -36.89 25.05 16.94
C PHE A 261 -38.24 25.15 17.67
N GLY A 262 -38.34 24.62 18.89
CA GLY A 262 -39.59 24.55 19.64
C GLY A 262 -40.48 23.37 19.19
N GLU A 263 -41.22 22.81 20.16
CA GLU A 263 -42.00 21.56 20.01
C GLU A 263 -43.10 21.63 18.95
N ASN A 264 -43.62 22.82 18.65
CA ASN A 264 -44.74 23.00 17.73
C ASN A 264 -44.28 23.44 16.33
N SER A 265 -42.96 23.53 16.09
CA SER A 265 -42.45 23.96 14.79
C SER A 265 -42.54 22.86 13.74
N PHE A 266 -42.70 23.26 12.48
CA PHE A 266 -42.63 22.36 11.34
C PHE A 266 -41.28 21.63 11.28
N THR A 267 -40.17 22.35 11.50
CA THR A 267 -38.82 21.75 11.49
C THR A 267 -38.67 20.67 12.56
N TYR A 268 -39.15 20.90 13.78
CA TYR A 268 -39.06 19.91 14.85
C TYR A 268 -40.02 18.72 14.62
N ASN A 269 -41.28 18.96 14.27
CA ASN A 269 -42.28 17.88 14.16
C ASN A 269 -42.16 17.07 12.88
N GLU A 270 -42.02 17.73 11.73
CA GLU A 270 -42.08 17.06 10.43
C GLU A 270 -40.70 16.66 9.93
N ARG A 271 -39.70 17.54 9.96
CA ARG A 271 -38.35 17.23 9.47
C ARG A 271 -37.58 16.36 10.47
N TRP A 272 -37.34 16.91 11.66
CA TRP A 272 -36.59 16.21 12.71
C TRP A 272 -37.39 15.04 13.30
N GLY A 273 -38.67 15.23 13.63
CA GLY A 273 -39.51 14.22 14.26
C GLY A 273 -39.67 12.95 13.40
N ARG A 274 -39.72 13.07 12.07
CA ARG A 274 -39.70 11.89 11.20
C ARG A 274 -38.35 11.18 11.28
N ALA A 275 -37.24 11.87 11.12
CA ALA A 275 -35.90 11.26 11.13
C ALA A 275 -35.55 10.62 12.49
N TYR A 276 -35.76 11.34 13.59
CA TYR A 276 -35.39 10.88 14.92
C TYR A 276 -36.47 10.04 15.60
N LEU A 277 -37.67 10.60 15.82
CA LEU A 277 -38.69 9.96 16.66
C LEU A 277 -39.29 8.73 15.97
N ARG A 278 -39.52 8.78 14.66
CA ARG A 278 -40.21 7.72 13.92
C ARG A 278 -39.30 6.62 13.37
N PHE A 279 -38.00 6.88 13.22
CA PHE A 279 -37.06 5.91 12.67
C PHE A 279 -35.88 5.62 13.60
N PHE A 280 -35.06 6.63 13.92
CA PHE A 280 -33.84 6.42 14.69
C PHE A 280 -34.09 5.84 16.08
N ASN A 281 -35.03 6.41 16.82
CA ASN A 281 -35.30 6.00 18.20
C ASN A 281 -35.74 4.52 18.28
N PHE A 282 -36.52 4.05 17.30
CA PHE A 282 -36.89 2.64 17.20
C PHE A 282 -35.69 1.74 16.88
N LEU A 283 -34.85 2.18 15.94
CA LEU A 283 -33.68 1.44 15.50
C LEU A 283 -32.67 1.21 16.64
N VAL A 284 -32.32 2.26 17.39
CA VAL A 284 -31.32 2.17 18.46
C VAL A 284 -31.87 1.53 19.74
N SER A 285 -33.19 1.54 19.94
CA SER A 285 -33.81 0.91 21.10
C SER A 285 -33.91 -0.61 20.98
N LEU A 286 -33.78 -1.17 19.76
CA LEU A 286 -33.85 -2.61 19.52
C LEU A 286 -32.85 -3.40 20.39
N GLY A 287 -31.62 -2.89 20.56
CA GLY A 287 -30.59 -3.58 21.35
C GLY A 287 -30.87 -3.65 22.85
N LEU A 288 -31.58 -2.67 23.40
CA LEU A 288 -31.94 -2.63 24.81
C LEU A 288 -33.22 -3.41 25.13
N HIS A 289 -34.08 -3.60 24.12
CA HIS A 289 -35.33 -4.36 24.27
C HIS A 289 -35.21 -5.81 23.83
N LEU A 290 -34.01 -6.33 23.52
CA LEU A 290 -33.80 -7.74 23.22
C LEU A 290 -34.26 -8.64 24.38
N GLU A 291 -34.03 -8.21 25.63
CA GLU A 291 -34.51 -8.93 26.81
C GLU A 291 -36.03 -8.79 27.01
N ASP A 292 -36.61 -7.64 26.64
CA ASP A 292 -38.07 -7.45 26.67
C ASP A 292 -38.80 -8.27 25.60
N MET A 293 -38.11 -8.65 24.51
CA MET A 293 -38.62 -9.60 23.52
C MET A 293 -38.59 -11.04 24.02
N LYS A 294 -37.83 -11.34 25.09
CA LYS A 294 -37.88 -12.64 25.76
C LYS A 294 -39.05 -12.65 26.76
N GLY A 295 -40.22 -13.08 26.29
CA GLY A 295 -41.30 -13.52 27.18
C GLY A 295 -42.14 -12.42 27.87
N LYS A 296 -42.13 -11.15 27.40
CA LYS A 296 -43.11 -10.13 27.84
C LYS A 296 -44.23 -9.91 26.84
N ASN A 297 -45.39 -9.44 27.34
CA ASN A 297 -46.56 -9.12 26.55
C ASN A 297 -46.36 -7.79 25.78
N TRP A 298 -45.96 -7.92 24.51
CA TRP A 298 -45.66 -6.83 23.58
C TRP A 298 -46.77 -5.75 23.47
N MET A 299 -48.01 -6.06 23.83
CA MET A 299 -49.17 -5.13 23.83
C MET A 299 -48.98 -3.89 24.72
N GLU A 300 -48.16 -3.97 25.77
CA GLU A 300 -47.87 -2.80 26.62
C GLU A 300 -46.88 -1.82 25.95
N LEU A 301 -45.92 -2.34 25.18
CA LEU A 301 -44.87 -1.56 24.53
C LEU A 301 -45.36 -0.76 23.32
N ILE A 302 -46.36 -1.27 22.59
CA ILE A 302 -46.85 -0.66 21.33
C ILE A 302 -48.09 0.21 21.50
N LYS A 303 -48.59 0.40 22.73
CA LYS A 303 -49.82 1.14 23.02
C LYS A 303 -49.77 2.62 22.57
N SER A 304 -48.57 3.16 22.38
CA SER A 304 -48.29 4.53 21.95
C SER A 304 -47.95 4.67 20.46
N LEU A 305 -47.92 3.57 19.69
CA LEU A 305 -47.53 3.59 18.28
C LEU A 305 -48.72 3.89 17.35
N PRO A 306 -48.47 4.53 16.18
CA PRO A 306 -49.50 4.78 15.17
C PRO A 306 -50.15 3.47 14.69
N LYS A 307 -51.47 3.52 14.41
CA LYS A 307 -52.28 2.35 13.99
C LYS A 307 -51.75 1.61 12.76
N ASP A 308 -51.01 2.27 11.89
CA ASP A 308 -50.53 1.71 10.62
C ASP A 308 -49.07 1.21 10.68
N PHE A 309 -48.45 1.22 11.88
CA PHE A 309 -47.10 0.71 12.05
C PHE A 309 -47.14 -0.83 11.98
N PRO A 310 -46.30 -1.50 11.16
CA PRO A 310 -46.33 -2.95 11.00
C PRO A 310 -46.25 -3.63 12.37
N HIS A 311 -47.34 -4.29 12.76
CA HIS A 311 -47.41 -5.00 14.02
C HIS A 311 -46.55 -6.27 13.90
N PRO A 312 -45.49 -6.42 14.71
CA PRO A 312 -44.79 -7.69 14.83
C PRO A 312 -45.78 -8.78 15.24
N LYS A 313 -45.50 -10.04 14.89
CA LYS A 313 -46.38 -11.16 15.27
C LYS A 313 -46.71 -11.10 16.76
N LYS A 314 -47.99 -11.35 17.07
CA LYS A 314 -48.74 -11.10 18.31
C LYS A 314 -48.12 -11.63 19.62
N TYR A 315 -47.10 -12.48 19.50
CA TYR A 315 -46.21 -12.96 20.54
C TYR A 315 -44.85 -13.13 19.86
N ALA A 316 -43.86 -12.33 20.24
CA ALA A 316 -42.50 -12.49 19.75
C ALA A 316 -41.85 -13.68 20.49
N ASP A 317 -42.42 -14.87 20.37
CA ASP A 317 -41.79 -16.13 20.81
C ASP A 317 -40.70 -16.52 19.80
N TYR A 318 -39.80 -15.58 19.50
CA TYR A 318 -38.62 -15.90 18.71
C TYR A 318 -37.74 -16.83 19.55
N PRO A 319 -37.23 -17.92 18.97
CA PRO A 319 -36.24 -18.76 19.62
C PRO A 319 -35.12 -17.90 20.20
N ALA A 320 -34.67 -18.21 21.42
CA ALA A 320 -33.69 -17.37 22.12
C ALA A 320 -32.36 -17.20 21.35
N ASP A 321 -32.05 -18.15 20.46
CA ASP A 321 -30.91 -18.15 19.53
C ASP A 321 -31.11 -17.27 18.29
N GLU A 322 -32.36 -16.92 17.94
CA GLU A 322 -32.69 -15.94 16.90
C GLU A 322 -32.61 -14.49 17.40
N ILE A 323 -32.76 -14.26 18.71
CA ILE A 323 -32.70 -12.93 19.34
C ILE A 323 -31.23 -12.53 19.56
N ARG A 324 -30.61 -11.94 18.53
CA ARG A 324 -29.22 -11.46 18.61
C ARG A 324 -29.01 -10.21 17.77
N LEU A 325 -28.12 -9.34 18.23
CA LEU A 325 -27.53 -8.29 17.40
C LEU A 325 -26.13 -8.73 16.96
N GLY A 326 -25.87 -8.56 15.68
CA GLY A 326 -24.58 -8.83 15.08
C GLY A 326 -23.83 -7.55 14.71
N LYS A 327 -22.69 -7.76 14.07
CA LYS A 327 -21.86 -6.67 13.52
C LYS A 327 -22.63 -5.81 12.52
N ALA A 328 -23.44 -6.44 11.67
CA ALA A 328 -24.23 -5.74 10.66
C ALA A 328 -25.21 -4.74 11.29
N ASP A 329 -25.83 -5.09 12.42
CA ASP A 329 -26.75 -4.21 13.13
C ASP A 329 -26.02 -3.02 13.76
N ALA A 330 -24.87 -3.27 14.40
CA ALA A 330 -24.04 -2.21 14.97
C ALA A 330 -23.50 -1.26 13.91
N GLU A 331 -23.11 -1.77 12.75
CA GLU A 331 -22.66 -0.99 11.59
C GLU A 331 -23.78 -0.10 11.05
N HIS A 332 -24.98 -0.67 10.88
CA HIS A 332 -26.17 0.07 10.47
C HIS A 332 -26.50 1.19 11.46
N ILE A 333 -26.62 0.88 12.77
CA ILE A 333 -26.93 1.86 13.82
C ILE A 333 -25.91 3.00 13.84
N LEU A 334 -24.61 2.69 13.87
CA LEU A 334 -23.55 3.69 13.89
C LEU A 334 -23.59 4.60 12.66
N THR A 335 -23.88 4.03 11.48
CA THR A 335 -23.98 4.77 10.22
C THR A 335 -25.16 5.74 10.25
N VAL A 336 -26.34 5.28 10.67
CA VAL A 336 -27.53 6.13 10.78
C VAL A 336 -27.31 7.23 11.82
N THR A 337 -26.66 6.96 12.95
CA THR A 337 -26.35 7.99 13.98
C THR A 337 -25.51 9.12 13.39
N LYS A 338 -24.46 8.79 12.63
CA LYS A 338 -23.60 9.80 11.98
C LYS A 338 -24.37 10.67 10.98
N LEU A 339 -25.23 10.03 10.17
CA LEU A 339 -26.10 10.74 9.24
C LEU A 339 -27.09 11.65 9.97
N LEU A 340 -27.65 11.17 11.09
CA LEU A 340 -28.60 11.93 11.90
C LEU A 340 -27.97 13.18 12.51
N ILE A 341 -26.75 13.08 13.06
CA ILE A 341 -26.03 14.25 13.58
C ILE A 341 -25.79 15.26 12.48
N LYS A 342 -25.30 14.81 11.31
CA LYS A 342 -25.10 15.69 10.16
C LYS A 342 -26.40 16.39 9.76
N TYR A 343 -27.49 15.64 9.67
CA TYR A 343 -28.80 16.21 9.34
C TYR A 343 -29.22 17.28 10.37
N ALA A 344 -29.05 17.03 11.66
CA ALA A 344 -29.34 18.01 12.71
C ALA A 344 -28.49 19.28 12.56
N GLU A 345 -27.20 19.15 12.26
CA GLU A 345 -26.30 20.30 12.07
C GLU A 345 -26.68 21.13 10.85
N GLU A 346 -27.05 20.51 9.72
CA GLU A 346 -27.52 21.25 8.55
C GLU A 346 -28.85 21.97 8.84
N LEU A 347 -29.80 21.32 9.54
CA LEU A 347 -31.03 21.97 9.97
C LEU A 347 -30.76 23.22 10.83
N LEU A 348 -29.79 23.14 11.75
CA LEU A 348 -29.42 24.27 12.60
C LEU A 348 -28.80 25.45 11.84
N ARG A 349 -28.18 25.20 10.68
CA ARG A 349 -27.63 26.26 9.82
C ARG A 349 -28.68 26.95 8.96
N GLU A 350 -29.78 26.27 8.67
CA GLU A 350 -30.90 26.85 7.92
C GLU A 350 -31.73 27.84 8.77
N LYS A 351 -31.54 27.83 10.09
CA LYS A 351 -32.16 28.77 11.03
C LYS A 351 -31.40 30.09 11.05
#